data_AF-A0A959N9P4-F1
#
_entry.id   AF-A0A959N9P4-F1
#
_cell.length_a   1.000
_cell.length_b   1.000
_cell.length_c   1.000
_cell.angle_alpha   90.00
_cell.angle_beta   90.00
_cell.angle_gamma   90.00
#
_symmetry.space_group_name_H-M   'P 1'
#
loop_
_entity.id
_entity.type
_entity.pdbx_description
1 polymer ?
#
loop_
_entity_poly.entity_id
_entity_poly.type
_entity_poly.pdbx_seq_one_letter_code
_entity_poly.pdbx_strand_id
1 'polypeptide(L)'
;MKTNILARILILLIITISFFSCKDDDPITPAEDHFEAIGTVIYDATGALAVSILRGETNDTLRITNGERSDHFDVKFYDDNENIVDPPNNEHTKLSYEIGDSTFASWWQHEGEEGGFEFHLDGKKVGKTTLQLFIVHENHNDYRSGEIPLVIE
;
A
#
# COMPACT_ATOMS: atom_id res chain seq x y z
N MET A 1 -52.25 31.86 9.08
CA MET A 1 -51.13 31.33 8.27
C MET A 1 -50.91 29.88 8.69
N LYS A 2 -51.49 28.91 7.97
CA LYS A 2 -51.32 27.48 8.30
C LYS A 2 -50.07 26.97 7.59
N THR A 3 -49.03 26.66 8.34
CA THR A 3 -47.81 26.05 7.83
C THR A 3 -48.13 24.62 7.38
N ASN A 4 -48.03 24.35 6.09
CA ASN A 4 -48.22 23.01 5.52
C ASN A 4 -47.01 22.13 5.84
N ILE A 5 -47.00 21.55 7.04
CA ILE A 5 -45.95 20.65 7.56
C ILE A 5 -45.72 19.47 6.61
N LEU A 6 -46.79 18.96 5.97
CA LEU A 6 -46.72 17.88 4.97
C LEU A 6 -45.86 18.25 3.74
N ALA A 7 -45.93 19.50 3.28
CA ALA A 7 -45.11 19.96 2.16
C ALA A 7 -43.63 20.07 2.53
N ARG A 8 -43.31 20.38 3.80
CA ARG A 8 -41.93 20.45 4.30
C ARG A 8 -41.31 19.06 4.48
N ILE A 9 -42.10 18.06 4.90
CA ILE A 9 -41.66 16.67 5.04
C ILE A 9 -41.35 16.07 3.65
N LEU A 10 -42.18 16.37 2.64
CA LEU A 10 -41.95 15.89 1.27
C LEU A 10 -40.69 16.49 0.64
N ILE A 11 -40.40 17.76 0.90
CA ILE A 11 -39.17 18.43 0.44
C ILE A 11 -37.93 17.86 1.14
N LEU A 12 -38.01 17.49 2.42
CA LEU A 12 -36.90 16.88 3.14
C LEU A 12 -36.57 15.46 2.63
N LEU A 13 -37.59 14.68 2.23
CA LEU A 13 -37.42 13.31 1.75
C LEU A 13 -36.73 13.24 0.38
N ILE A 14 -36.94 14.26 -0.48
CA ILE A 14 -36.33 14.33 -1.81
C ILE A 14 -34.82 14.66 -1.71
N ILE A 15 -34.40 15.41 -0.69
CA ILE A 15 -33.00 15.81 -0.49
C ILE A 15 -32.14 14.65 0.03
N THR A 16 -32.72 13.68 0.74
CA THR A 16 -31.98 12.53 1.29
C THR A 16 -31.61 11.46 0.25
N ILE A 17 -32.20 11.50 -0.95
CA ILE A 17 -31.97 10.49 -2.00
C ILE A 17 -30.77 10.85 -2.89
N SER A 18 -30.23 12.07 -2.81
CA SER A 18 -29.16 12.55 -3.69
C SER A 18 -27.73 12.21 -3.24
N PHE A 19 -27.53 11.36 -2.23
CA PHE A 19 -26.18 10.97 -1.77
C PHE A 19 -25.77 9.54 -2.11
N PHE A 20 -26.56 8.81 -2.90
CA PHE A 20 -26.03 7.63 -3.59
C PHE A 20 -25.32 8.09 -4.88
N SER A 21 -24.13 8.67 -4.72
CA SER A 21 -23.17 8.74 -5.83
C SER A 21 -22.65 7.33 -6.04
N CYS A 22 -23.37 6.56 -6.86
CA CYS A 22 -22.78 5.42 -7.55
C CYS A 22 -21.61 5.97 -8.37
N LYS A 23 -20.45 5.33 -8.26
CA LYS A 23 -19.27 5.62 -9.07
C LYS A 23 -19.64 5.18 -10.49
N ASP A 24 -19.98 6.13 -11.35
CA ASP A 24 -20.31 5.86 -12.75
C ASP A 24 -19.02 5.42 -13.47
N ASP A 25 -18.94 4.15 -13.86
CA ASP A 25 -17.97 3.69 -14.85
C ASP A 25 -18.39 4.23 -16.21
N ASP A 26 -17.60 5.14 -16.77
CA ASP A 26 -17.83 5.72 -18.09
C ASP A 26 -17.60 4.63 -19.17
N PRO A 27 -18.62 4.19 -19.93
CA PRO A 27 -18.58 2.98 -20.76
C PRO A 27 -17.68 3.09 -22.01
N ILE A 28 -17.02 4.23 -22.20
CA ILE A 28 -16.12 4.51 -23.34
C ILE A 28 -14.64 4.42 -22.94
N THR A 29 -14.34 4.34 -21.63
CA THR A 29 -12.99 4.07 -21.13
C THR A 29 -12.77 2.55 -21.11
N PRO A 30 -11.66 2.04 -21.67
CA PRO A 30 -11.25 0.66 -21.43
C PRO A 30 -11.17 0.44 -19.91
N ALA A 31 -11.68 -0.69 -19.42
CA ALA A 31 -11.45 -1.07 -18.03
C ALA A 31 -9.93 -1.18 -17.82
N GLU A 32 -9.37 -0.36 -16.95
CA GLU A 32 -7.96 -0.45 -16.57
C GLU A 32 -7.79 -1.64 -15.62
N ASP A 33 -6.83 -2.50 -15.93
CA ASP A 33 -6.52 -3.70 -15.15
C ASP A 33 -5.64 -3.28 -13.96
N HIS A 34 -6.29 -3.00 -12.82
CA HIS A 34 -5.61 -2.62 -11.59
C HIS A 34 -5.27 -3.86 -10.75
N PHE A 35 -4.09 -3.86 -10.12
CA PHE A 35 -3.77 -4.86 -9.12
C PHE A 35 -4.44 -4.49 -7.79
N GLU A 36 -5.44 -5.27 -7.39
CA GLU A 36 -6.17 -5.06 -6.14
C GLU A 36 -5.47 -5.77 -4.97
N ALA A 37 -4.90 -4.98 -4.06
CA ALA A 37 -4.29 -5.46 -2.83
C ALA A 37 -4.92 -4.77 -1.62
N ILE A 38 -5.12 -5.54 -0.54
CA ILE A 38 -5.58 -5.03 0.75
C ILE A 38 -4.51 -5.10 1.84
N GLY A 39 -3.33 -5.64 1.51
CA GLY A 39 -2.23 -5.80 2.47
C GLY A 39 -0.93 -6.24 1.82
N THR A 40 0.15 -6.21 2.58
CA THR A 40 1.50 -6.56 2.16
C THR A 40 2.11 -7.58 3.11
N VAL A 41 2.89 -8.48 2.55
CA VAL A 41 3.69 -9.45 3.28
C VAL A 41 5.13 -9.30 2.82
N ILE A 42 6.06 -9.23 3.77
CA ILE A 42 7.49 -9.17 3.52
C ILE A 42 8.12 -10.44 4.08
N TYR A 43 8.84 -11.17 3.25
CA TYR A 43 9.65 -12.31 3.65
C TYR A 43 11.13 -11.94 3.67
N ASP A 44 11.89 -12.51 4.60
CA ASP A 44 13.35 -12.44 4.56
C ASP A 44 13.93 -13.47 3.57
N ALA A 45 15.24 -13.37 3.32
CA ALA A 45 15.97 -14.27 2.43
C ALA A 45 15.93 -15.76 2.82
N THR A 46 15.44 -16.11 4.02
CA THR A 46 15.22 -17.51 4.43
C THR A 46 13.82 -18.02 4.05
N GLY A 47 12.95 -17.13 3.57
CA GLY A 47 11.53 -17.37 3.34
C GLY A 47 10.68 -17.25 4.61
N ALA A 48 11.24 -16.74 5.71
CA ALA A 48 10.48 -16.51 6.93
C ALA A 48 9.72 -15.18 6.84
N LEU A 49 8.53 -15.14 7.44
CA LEU A 49 7.72 -13.91 7.50
C LEU A 49 8.42 -12.87 8.37
N ALA A 50 8.81 -11.75 7.77
CA ALA A 50 9.41 -10.62 8.48
C ALA A 50 8.34 -9.62 8.94
N VAL A 51 7.38 -9.28 8.07
CA VAL A 51 6.28 -8.34 8.36
C VAL A 51 5.02 -8.76 7.61
N SER A 52 3.87 -8.69 8.29
CA SER A 52 2.55 -8.68 7.67
C SER A 52 1.83 -7.37 8.01
N ILE A 53 1.29 -6.69 7.01
CA ILE A 53 0.46 -5.50 7.16
C ILE A 53 -0.84 -5.71 6.39
N LEU A 54 -1.98 -5.61 7.07
CA LEU A 54 -3.28 -5.88 6.51
C LEU A 54 -4.19 -4.67 6.74
N ARG A 55 -4.77 -4.15 5.66
CA ARG A 55 -5.63 -2.96 5.66
C ARG A 55 -4.98 -1.74 6.33
N GLY A 56 -3.68 -1.57 6.10
CA GLY A 56 -2.90 -0.43 6.62
C GLY A 56 -2.39 -0.60 8.05
N GLU A 57 -2.68 -1.72 8.72
CA GLU A 57 -2.32 -1.93 10.12
C GLU A 57 -1.41 -3.14 10.29
N THR A 58 -0.39 -3.00 11.15
CA THR A 58 0.54 -4.07 11.51
C THR A 58 0.93 -3.97 12.97
N ASN A 59 1.20 -5.12 13.59
CA ASN A 59 1.89 -5.21 14.89
C ASN A 59 3.34 -5.67 14.75
N ASP A 60 3.77 -5.98 13.52
CA ASP A 60 5.11 -6.43 13.23
C ASP A 60 6.08 -5.25 13.12
N THR A 61 7.36 -5.56 13.03
CA THR A 61 8.43 -4.58 12.92
C THR A 61 9.53 -5.16 12.07
N LEU A 62 9.86 -4.48 10.97
CA LEU A 62 11.01 -4.83 10.16
C LEU A 62 12.28 -4.43 10.91
N ARG A 63 13.28 -5.32 10.90
CA ARG A 63 14.56 -5.11 11.59
C ARG A 63 15.72 -5.30 10.64
N ILE A 64 16.68 -4.38 10.69
CA ILE A 64 17.92 -4.44 9.91
C ILE A 64 19.11 -4.04 10.78
N THR A 65 20.31 -4.45 10.38
CA THR A 65 21.55 -4.16 11.11
C THR A 65 22.10 -2.77 10.75
N ASN A 66 22.56 -2.03 11.76
CA ASN A 66 23.24 -0.75 11.57
C ASN A 66 24.60 -0.92 10.88
N GLY A 67 24.84 -0.13 9.83
CA GLY A 67 26.11 -0.08 9.11
C GLY A 67 26.27 -1.18 8.06
N GLU A 68 25.22 -1.98 7.82
CA GLU A 68 25.23 -3.10 6.89
C GLU A 68 24.04 -2.99 5.92
N ARG A 69 24.20 -3.62 4.75
CA ARG A 69 23.10 -3.91 3.83
C ARG A 69 22.41 -5.18 4.33
N SER A 70 21.08 -5.15 4.43
CA SER A 70 20.30 -6.35 4.72
C SER A 70 20.48 -7.41 3.62
N ASP A 71 20.20 -8.67 3.94
CA ASP A 71 19.81 -9.63 2.90
C ASP A 71 18.55 -9.13 2.16
N HIS A 72 18.21 -9.78 1.05
CA HIS A 72 17.03 -9.38 0.28
C HIS A 72 15.74 -9.64 1.07
N PHE A 73 14.75 -8.81 0.78
CA PHE A 73 13.37 -8.97 1.22
C PHE A 73 12.46 -9.16 0.01
N ASP A 74 11.59 -10.17 0.07
CA ASP A 74 10.58 -10.44 -0.96
C ASP A 74 9.22 -9.87 -0.56
N VAL A 75 8.56 -9.18 -1.49
CA VAL A 75 7.24 -8.58 -1.28
C VAL A 75 6.15 -9.41 -1.95
N LYS A 76 5.12 -9.75 -1.17
CA LYS A 76 3.85 -10.31 -1.64
C LYS A 76 2.68 -9.49 -1.12
N PHE A 77 1.47 -9.81 -1.57
CA PHE A 77 0.27 -9.03 -1.24
C PHE A 77 -0.87 -9.92 -0.75
N TYR A 78 -1.75 -9.34 0.05
CA TYR A 78 -3.06 -9.93 0.36
C TYR A 78 -4.08 -9.47 -0.67
N ASP A 79 -4.80 -10.41 -1.27
CA ASP A 79 -6.00 -10.14 -2.07
C ASP A 79 -7.22 -9.84 -1.17
N ASP A 80 -8.35 -9.46 -1.77
CA ASP A 80 -9.61 -9.17 -1.07
C ASP A 80 -10.14 -10.31 -0.20
N ASN A 81 -9.72 -11.55 -0.46
CA ASN A 81 -10.09 -12.74 0.29
C ASN A 81 -9.03 -13.11 1.35
N GLU A 82 -8.05 -12.24 1.60
CA GLU A 82 -6.91 -12.44 2.51
C GLU A 82 -5.98 -13.60 2.11
N ASN A 83 -5.99 -14.01 0.84
CA ASN A 83 -4.98 -14.93 0.32
C ASN A 83 -3.70 -14.18 0.00
N ILE A 84 -2.56 -14.82 0.22
CA ILE A 84 -1.27 -14.29 -0.23
C ILE A 84 -1.11 -14.61 -1.72
N VAL A 85 -0.93 -13.56 -2.51
CA VAL A 85 -0.74 -13.63 -3.97
C VAL A 85 0.60 -13.05 -4.37
N ASP A 86 1.10 -13.51 -5.52
CA ASP A 86 2.32 -12.97 -6.10
C ASP A 86 2.12 -11.53 -6.58
N PRO A 87 3.18 -10.71 -6.59
CA PRO A 87 3.12 -9.37 -7.13
C PRO A 87 2.69 -9.35 -8.61
N PRO A 88 2.15 -8.22 -9.10
CA PRO A 88 1.83 -8.06 -10.51
C PRO A 88 3.08 -8.27 -11.37
N ASN A 89 2.95 -9.05 -12.43
CA ASN A 89 4.03 -9.40 -13.35
C ASN A 89 3.80 -8.73 -14.72
N ASN A 90 3.90 -7.40 -14.75
CA ASN A 90 3.80 -6.60 -15.98
C ASN A 90 4.76 -5.41 -15.93
N GLU A 91 5.16 -4.91 -17.09
CA GLU A 91 6.17 -3.83 -17.22
C GLU A 91 5.65 -2.44 -16.80
N HIS A 92 4.33 -2.30 -16.63
CA HIS A 92 3.67 -1.04 -16.29
C HIS A 92 3.53 -0.83 -14.79
N THR A 93 3.86 -1.86 -14.00
CA THR A 93 3.72 -1.86 -12.56
C THR A 93 5.08 -1.96 -11.89
N LYS A 94 5.27 -1.16 -10.83
CA LYS A 94 6.50 -1.16 -10.05
C LYS A 94 6.22 -1.02 -8.57
N LEU A 95 7.09 -1.62 -7.76
CA LEU A 95 7.21 -1.31 -6.36
C LEU A 95 7.86 0.08 -6.19
N SER A 96 7.27 0.91 -5.36
CA SER A 96 7.88 2.13 -4.88
C SER A 96 7.81 2.17 -3.35
N TYR A 97 8.56 3.08 -2.74
CA TYR A 97 8.72 3.13 -1.29
C TYR A 97 8.85 4.55 -0.78
N GLU A 98 8.59 4.71 0.51
CA GLU A 98 8.92 5.90 1.30
C GLU A 98 9.51 5.46 2.63
N ILE A 99 10.64 6.06 3.03
CA ILE A 99 11.23 5.90 4.35
C ILE A 99 10.99 7.21 5.10
N GLY A 100 10.29 7.14 6.24
CA GLY A 100 9.87 8.35 6.98
C GLY A 100 11.02 9.30 7.32
N ASP A 101 12.11 8.77 7.88
CA ASP A 101 13.38 9.48 8.03
C ASP A 101 14.52 8.69 7.38
N SER A 102 14.92 9.14 6.19
CA SER A 102 15.98 8.52 5.37
C SER A 102 17.40 8.70 5.94
N THR A 103 17.56 9.37 7.09
CA THR A 103 18.83 9.39 7.83
C THR A 103 19.09 8.09 8.59
N PHE A 104 18.05 7.27 8.84
CA PHE A 104 18.16 5.96 9.50
C PHE A 104 18.44 4.81 8.54
N ALA A 105 17.84 4.84 7.34
CA ALA A 105 18.01 3.79 6.34
C ALA A 105 17.96 4.33 4.90
N SER A 106 18.46 3.56 3.94
CA SER A 106 18.18 3.76 2.50
C SER A 106 17.73 2.48 1.83
N TRP A 107 16.93 2.65 0.79
CA TRP A 107 16.58 1.59 -0.15
C TRP A 107 17.71 1.27 -1.10
N TRP A 108 17.80 0.00 -1.48
CA TRP A 108 18.67 -0.44 -2.54
C TRP A 108 18.05 -1.62 -3.30
N GLN A 109 18.26 -1.64 -4.61
CA GLN A 109 17.92 -2.76 -5.50
C GLN A 109 19.12 -3.01 -6.44
N HIS A 110 19.18 -4.23 -6.97
CA HIS A 110 20.16 -4.57 -7.99
C HIS A 110 19.94 -3.75 -9.26
N GLU A 111 21.02 -3.45 -9.98
CA GLU A 111 20.97 -2.74 -11.26
C GLU A 111 20.15 -3.54 -12.28
N GLY A 112 19.13 -2.92 -12.86
CA GLY A 112 18.20 -3.56 -13.78
C GLY A 112 16.99 -4.23 -13.11
N GLU A 113 16.93 -4.22 -11.78
CA GLU A 113 15.81 -4.76 -11.00
C GLU A 113 15.02 -3.64 -10.28
N GLU A 114 15.26 -2.37 -10.65
CA GLU A 114 14.58 -1.24 -10.06
C GLU A 114 13.06 -1.29 -10.27
N GLY A 115 12.32 -1.17 -9.18
CA GLY A 115 10.87 -1.31 -9.20
C GLY A 115 10.38 -2.77 -9.14
N GLY A 116 11.30 -3.74 -9.10
CA GLY A 116 10.98 -5.12 -8.75
C GLY A 116 10.46 -5.25 -7.32
N PHE A 117 9.93 -6.43 -7.00
CA PHE A 117 9.32 -6.73 -5.70
C PHE A 117 10.28 -7.40 -4.72
N GLU A 118 11.57 -7.36 -5.03
CA GLU A 118 12.68 -7.71 -4.15
C GLU A 118 13.49 -6.44 -3.84
N PHE A 119 13.92 -6.25 -2.59
CA PHE A 119 14.72 -5.09 -2.20
C PHE A 119 15.63 -5.36 -1.03
N HIS A 120 16.57 -4.43 -0.81
CA HIS A 120 17.43 -4.38 0.37
C HIS A 120 17.26 -3.03 1.08
N LEU A 121 17.66 -3.01 2.35
CA LEU A 121 17.81 -1.78 3.11
C LEU A 121 19.23 -1.66 3.65
N ASP A 122 19.84 -0.49 3.47
CA ASP A 122 21.09 -0.12 4.11
C ASP A 122 20.79 0.56 5.45
N GLY A 123 21.23 -0.03 6.57
CA GLY A 123 21.15 0.59 7.88
C GLY A 123 22.19 1.69 8.04
N LYS A 124 21.78 2.94 8.27
CA LYS A 124 22.70 4.09 8.38
C LYS A 124 22.96 4.52 9.82
N LYS A 125 21.95 4.39 10.68
CA LYS A 125 21.97 4.88 12.05
C LYS A 125 21.04 4.04 12.92
N VAL A 126 21.51 3.63 14.10
CA VAL A 126 20.69 2.97 15.12
C VAL A 126 19.49 3.84 15.49
N GLY A 127 18.30 3.25 15.51
CA GLY A 127 17.07 3.93 15.91
C GLY A 127 15.84 3.35 15.22
N LYS A 128 14.84 4.21 15.01
CA LYS A 128 13.53 3.83 14.48
C LYS A 128 13.08 4.82 13.42
N THR A 129 12.48 4.30 12.37
CA THR A 129 11.77 5.04 11.31
C THR A 129 10.58 4.19 10.86
N THR A 130 9.91 4.61 9.78
CA THR A 130 8.88 3.82 9.10
C THR A 130 9.31 3.55 7.65
N LEU A 131 8.75 2.48 7.09
CA LEU A 131 8.76 2.15 5.67
C LEU A 131 7.31 2.08 5.19
N GLN A 132 7.00 2.66 4.04
CA GLN A 132 5.74 2.47 3.34
C GLN A 132 6.02 2.00 1.92
N LEU A 133 5.24 1.03 1.47
CA LEU A 133 5.34 0.44 0.14
C LEU A 133 4.13 0.82 -0.72
N PHE A 134 4.38 0.95 -2.02
CA PHE A 134 3.40 1.35 -3.02
C PHE A 134 3.47 0.43 -4.23
N ILE A 135 2.32 0.10 -4.79
CA ILE A 135 2.24 -0.40 -6.15
C ILE A 135 1.90 0.79 -7.02
N VAL A 136 2.80 1.13 -7.95
CA VAL A 136 2.61 2.22 -8.90
C VAL A 136 2.31 1.63 -10.26
N HIS A 137 1.17 1.99 -10.84
CA HIS A 137 0.73 1.64 -12.19
C HIS A 137 0.48 2.95 -12.95
N GLU A 138 1.02 3.10 -14.16
CA GLU A 138 0.82 4.27 -15.05
C GLU A 138 0.94 5.65 -14.36
N ASN A 139 1.84 5.75 -13.36
CA ASN A 139 2.15 6.94 -12.55
C ASN A 139 1.14 7.32 -11.44
N HIS A 140 0.20 6.44 -11.10
CA HIS A 140 -0.60 6.54 -9.87
C HIS A 140 -0.38 5.34 -8.96
N ASN A 141 -0.70 5.51 -7.68
CA ASN A 141 -0.59 4.42 -6.71
C ASN A 141 -1.89 3.62 -6.72
N ASP A 142 -1.83 2.37 -7.16
CA ASP A 142 -2.93 1.41 -7.07
C ASP A 142 -3.07 0.88 -5.64
N TYR A 143 -1.97 0.92 -4.88
CA TYR A 143 -1.93 0.43 -3.51
C TYR A 143 -0.97 1.22 -2.61
N ARG A 144 -1.27 1.25 -1.31
CA ARG A 144 -0.41 1.78 -0.24
C ARG A 144 -0.45 0.83 0.97
N SER A 145 0.70 0.44 1.48
CA SER A 145 0.76 -0.55 2.57
C SER A 145 0.27 -0.07 3.92
N GLY A 146 0.33 1.24 4.19
CA GLY A 146 0.40 1.74 5.57
C GLY A 146 1.85 1.78 6.07
N GLU A 147 2.08 2.39 7.24
CA GLU A 147 3.43 2.55 7.79
C GLU A 147 3.87 1.27 8.50
N ILE A 148 4.97 0.68 8.02
CA ILE A 148 5.65 -0.45 8.63
C ILE A 148 6.72 0.10 9.57
N PRO A 149 6.71 -0.23 10.87
CA PRO A 149 7.79 0.13 11.77
C PRO A 149 9.12 -0.50 11.31
N LEU A 150 10.17 0.31 11.21
CA LEU A 150 11.53 -0.12 10.86
C LEU A 150 12.50 0.22 11.98
N VAL A 151 13.16 -0.80 12.53
CA VAL A 151 14.19 -0.68 13.57
C VAL A 151 15.56 -1.01 12.99
N ILE A 152 16.52 -0.16 13.31
CA ILE A 152 17.92 -0.32 12.97
C ILE A 152 18.68 -0.54 14.27
N GLU A 153 19.37 -1.68 14.40
CA GLU A 153 20.06 -2.10 15.64
C GLU A 153 21.52 -2.52 15.43
#